data_AF-A0A430PXM7-F1
#
_entry.id   AF-A0A430PXM7-F1
#
_cell.length_a   1.000
_cell.length_b   1.000
_cell.length_c   1.000
_cell.angle_alpha   90.00
_cell.angle_beta   90.00
_cell.angle_gamma   90.00
#
_symmetry.space_group_name_H-M   'P 1'
#
loop_
_entity.id
_entity.type
_entity.pdbx_description
1 polymer ?
#
loop_
_entity_poly.entity_id
_entity_poly.type
_entity_poly.pdbx_seq_one_letter_code
_entity_poly.pdbx_strand_id
1 'polypeptide(L)'
;MIMTSLIQNDVTVYTDFLELLVQNFGPSGTSVSSFNLFSSAGYTTVSGNNATHHLMFSDHTKNIYIPPVTETETYYRWIDPSFKKALEKLESCPLPTLGWCVIDEFEMSKCQRMSSAFSAKRIQPEMFCLQANSTIDCMKLIKDGYADMVTLEAGDLNYGNGPFYYAVAIVEKVNPGLLISNWRHRRTCHSGVGKAAGWIIPLNTVLDTRQ
;
A
#
# COMPACT_ATOMS: atom_id res chain seq x y z
N MET A 1 -4.02 14.33 -22.01
CA MET A 1 -4.45 15.61 -21.41
C MET A 1 -3.53 16.68 -21.95
N ILE A 2 -4.07 17.80 -22.42
CA ILE A 2 -3.29 18.96 -22.83
C ILE A 2 -3.57 20.03 -21.79
N MET A 3 -2.52 20.54 -21.15
CA MET A 3 -2.62 21.58 -20.13
C MET A 3 -2.02 22.87 -20.67
N THR A 4 -2.68 23.99 -20.41
CA THR A 4 -2.21 25.33 -20.76
C THR A 4 -1.83 26.12 -19.52
N SER A 5 -1.15 27.25 -19.71
CA SER A 5 -0.77 28.13 -18.61
C SER A 5 -2.01 28.78 -17.98
N LEU A 6 -2.08 28.78 -16.65
CA LEU A 6 -3.10 29.52 -15.88
C LEU A 6 -3.02 31.05 -16.09
N ILE A 7 -1.89 31.56 -16.60
CA ILE A 7 -1.68 33.00 -16.84
C ILE A 7 -2.28 33.42 -18.20
N GLN A 8 -2.43 32.46 -19.11
CA GLN A 8 -2.93 32.73 -20.46
C GLN A 8 -4.42 32.36 -20.53
N ASN A 9 -5.27 33.32 -20.19
CA ASN A 9 -6.72 33.11 -20.04
C ASN A 9 -7.44 32.85 -21.37
N ASP A 10 -6.90 33.34 -22.49
CA ASP A 10 -7.48 33.11 -23.80
C ASP A 10 -6.79 31.92 -24.48
N VAL A 11 -7.45 30.77 -24.42
CA VAL A 11 -7.04 29.53 -25.08
C VAL A 11 -7.83 29.26 -26.36
N THR A 12 -8.72 30.17 -26.78
CA THR A 12 -9.63 29.97 -27.93
C THR A 12 -8.85 29.71 -29.21
N VAL A 13 -7.82 30.53 -29.48
CA VAL A 13 -6.92 30.35 -30.62
C VAL A 13 -6.26 28.97 -30.62
N TYR A 14 -5.92 28.46 -29.44
CA TYR A 14 -5.30 27.15 -29.31
C TYR A 14 -6.31 26.01 -29.49
N THR A 15 -7.52 26.13 -28.93
CA THR A 15 -8.58 25.14 -29.12
C THR A 15 -9.05 25.07 -30.57
N ASP A 16 -9.23 26.23 -31.22
CA ASP A 16 -9.63 26.32 -32.63
C ASP A 16 -8.56 25.68 -33.53
N PHE A 17 -7.28 25.92 -33.22
CA PHE A 17 -6.17 25.27 -33.91
C PHE A 17 -6.19 23.75 -33.74
N LEU A 18 -6.48 23.24 -32.53
CA LEU A 18 -6.58 21.80 -32.29
C LEU A 18 -7.78 21.18 -33.05
N GLU A 19 -8.92 21.86 -33.09
CA GLU A 19 -10.07 21.41 -33.87
C GLU A 19 -9.74 21.34 -35.36
N LEU A 20 -9.10 22.38 -35.90
CA LEU A 20 -8.67 22.43 -37.29
C LEU A 20 -7.67 21.31 -37.62
N LEU A 21 -6.73 21.04 -36.71
CA LEU A 21 -5.77 19.93 -36.84
C LEU A 21 -6.50 18.58 -36.91
N VAL A 22 -7.47 18.34 -36.05
CA VAL A 22 -8.22 17.07 -36.05
C VAL A 22 -9.13 16.95 -37.28
N GLN A 23 -9.79 18.03 -37.70
CA GLN A 23 -10.64 18.03 -38.89
C GLN A 23 -9.87 17.72 -40.18
N ASN A 24 -8.61 18.15 -40.28
CA ASN A 24 -7.80 17.92 -41.48
C ASN A 24 -6.96 16.63 -41.38
N PHE A 25 -6.36 16.36 -40.22
CA PHE A 25 -5.33 15.32 -40.06
C PHE A 25 -5.66 14.23 -39.03
N GLY A 26 -6.82 14.31 -38.36
CA GLY A 26 -7.34 13.23 -37.51
C GLY A 26 -7.80 12.02 -38.34
N PRO A 27 -8.17 10.88 -37.74
CA PRO A 27 -8.41 9.62 -38.46
C PRO A 27 -9.48 9.66 -39.56
N SER A 28 -10.44 10.59 -39.46
CA SER A 28 -11.51 10.82 -40.43
C SER A 28 -11.36 12.15 -41.18
N GLY A 29 -10.18 12.76 -41.14
CA GLY A 29 -9.92 14.06 -41.72
C GLY A 29 -9.77 14.04 -43.25
N THR A 30 -9.79 15.21 -43.86
CA THR A 30 -9.69 15.38 -45.33
C THR A 30 -8.29 15.13 -45.89
N SER A 31 -7.25 15.25 -45.06
CA SER A 31 -5.83 15.30 -45.46
C SER A 31 -4.96 14.26 -44.75
N VAL A 32 -5.55 13.16 -44.27
CA VAL A 32 -4.87 12.08 -43.52
C VAL A 32 -3.75 11.40 -44.30
N SER A 33 -3.88 11.35 -45.64
CA SER A 33 -2.86 10.78 -46.53
C SER A 33 -1.57 11.60 -46.53
N SER A 34 -1.66 12.90 -46.28
CA SER A 34 -0.49 13.80 -46.21
C SER A 34 0.16 13.78 -44.84
N PHE A 35 -0.65 13.77 -43.78
CA PHE A 35 -0.17 13.76 -42.40
C PHE A 35 -1.22 13.12 -41.48
N ASN A 36 -0.79 12.19 -40.63
CA ASN A 36 -1.65 11.51 -39.67
C ASN A 36 -1.29 11.97 -38.25
N LEU A 37 -2.19 12.77 -37.66
CA LEU A 37 -1.95 13.47 -36.40
C LEU A 37 -1.72 12.55 -35.19
N PHE A 38 -2.33 11.36 -35.20
CA PHE A 38 -2.24 10.39 -34.10
C PHE A 38 -1.46 9.15 -34.51
N SER A 39 -0.61 9.20 -35.53
CA SER A 39 0.22 8.05 -35.91
C SER A 39 1.69 8.41 -35.83
N SER A 40 2.42 7.63 -35.05
CA SER A 40 3.88 7.71 -34.98
C SER A 40 4.58 6.83 -36.03
N ALA A 41 3.83 6.19 -36.92
CA ALA A 41 4.38 5.34 -37.98
C ALA A 41 5.23 6.16 -38.97
N GLY A 42 6.39 5.63 -39.34
CA GLY A 42 7.34 6.29 -40.24
C GLY A 42 8.40 7.13 -39.54
N TYR A 43 8.24 7.41 -38.24
CA TYR A 43 9.27 7.99 -37.41
C TYR A 43 10.11 6.87 -36.78
N THR A 44 11.39 6.81 -37.13
CA THR A 44 12.34 5.83 -36.59
C THR A 44 13.52 6.57 -35.98
N THR A 45 14.09 6.01 -34.92
CA THR A 45 15.33 6.54 -34.37
C THR A 45 16.50 6.21 -35.30
N VAL A 46 17.56 7.01 -35.24
CA VAL A 46 18.77 6.87 -36.08
C VAL A 46 19.44 5.49 -35.97
N SER A 47 19.10 4.70 -34.93
CA SER A 47 19.57 3.33 -34.72
C SER A 47 18.68 2.24 -35.34
N GLY A 48 17.61 2.60 -36.07
CA GLY A 48 16.79 1.70 -36.92
C GLY A 48 15.98 0.62 -36.20
N ASN A 49 16.23 0.38 -34.91
CA ASN A 49 15.71 -0.80 -34.21
C ASN A 49 14.47 -0.54 -33.35
N ASN A 50 14.13 0.72 -33.05
CA ASN A 50 12.96 1.06 -32.25
C ASN A 50 12.05 2.03 -33.01
N ALA A 51 10.86 1.56 -33.38
CA ALA A 51 9.77 2.44 -33.81
C ALA A 51 9.41 3.38 -32.65
N THR A 52 9.30 4.67 -32.93
CA THR A 52 8.80 5.62 -31.94
C THR A 52 7.28 5.51 -31.89
N HIS A 53 6.72 5.47 -30.68
CA HIS A 53 5.28 5.40 -30.43
C HIS A 53 4.82 6.61 -29.62
N HIS A 54 3.56 7.00 -29.77
CA HIS A 54 2.90 8.06 -28.99
C HIS A 54 3.60 9.44 -29.10
N LEU A 55 4.02 9.83 -30.31
CA LEU A 55 4.64 11.13 -30.59
C LEU A 55 3.61 12.26 -30.51
N MET A 56 3.83 13.19 -29.57
CA MET A 56 2.91 14.29 -29.17
C MET A 56 1.58 13.81 -28.59
N PHE A 57 0.86 12.97 -29.32
CA PHE A 57 -0.39 12.33 -28.92
C PHE A 57 -0.23 10.82 -28.92
N SER A 58 -1.08 10.13 -28.16
CA SER A 58 -1.09 8.67 -28.17
C SER A 58 -1.57 8.14 -29.52
N ASP A 59 -0.92 7.08 -30.01
CA ASP A 59 -1.33 6.37 -31.23
C ASP A 59 -2.76 5.78 -31.15
N HIS A 60 -3.30 5.66 -29.93
CA HIS A 60 -4.66 5.20 -29.68
C HIS A 60 -5.72 6.33 -29.76
N THR A 61 -5.30 7.59 -29.76
CA THR A 61 -6.22 8.73 -29.80
C THR A 61 -7.00 8.72 -31.12
N LYS A 62 -8.31 8.97 -31.03
CA LYS A 62 -9.20 9.07 -32.19
C LYS A 62 -9.72 10.48 -32.43
N ASN A 63 -9.80 11.28 -31.38
CA ASN A 63 -10.29 12.64 -31.41
C ASN A 63 -9.70 13.42 -30.22
N ILE A 64 -9.71 14.75 -30.32
CA ILE A 64 -9.46 15.65 -29.19
C ILE A 64 -10.81 16.23 -28.77
N TYR A 65 -11.21 15.95 -27.53
CA TYR A 65 -12.40 16.53 -26.93
C TYR A 65 -12.03 17.77 -26.13
N ILE A 66 -12.71 18.89 -26.39
CA ILE A 66 -12.56 20.14 -25.64
C ILE A 66 -13.74 20.22 -24.66
N PRO A 67 -13.51 20.05 -23.36
CA PRO A 67 -14.57 20.07 -22.36
C PRO A 67 -15.02 21.52 -22.04
N PRO A 68 -16.18 21.69 -21.39
CA PRO A 68 -16.60 22.98 -20.85
C PRO A 68 -15.63 23.49 -19.79
N VAL A 69 -15.43 24.81 -19.74
CA VAL A 69 -14.51 25.46 -18.79
C VAL A 69 -14.82 25.08 -17.34
N THR A 70 -16.09 24.91 -16.98
CA THR A 70 -16.53 24.53 -15.62
C THR A 70 -15.93 23.22 -15.11
N GLU A 71 -15.56 22.30 -16.02
CA GLU A 71 -14.93 21.01 -15.69
C GLU A 71 -13.40 21.09 -15.73
N THR A 72 -12.82 22.10 -16.39
CA THR A 72 -11.38 22.22 -16.66
C THR A 72 -10.71 23.43 -16.01
N GLU A 73 -11.43 24.22 -15.20
CA GLU A 73 -10.87 25.37 -14.47
C GLU A 73 -9.58 25.04 -13.70
N THR A 74 -9.49 23.81 -13.17
CA THR A 74 -8.28 23.32 -12.52
C THR A 74 -8.04 21.87 -12.89
N TYR A 75 -6.76 21.47 -12.84
CA TYR A 75 -6.36 20.06 -12.95
C TYR A 75 -7.18 19.15 -12.02
N TYR A 76 -7.48 19.61 -10.80
CA TYR A 76 -8.22 18.85 -9.79
C TYR A 76 -9.69 18.59 -10.11
N ARG A 77 -10.31 19.40 -10.98
CA ARG A 77 -11.69 19.19 -11.44
C ARG A 77 -11.77 18.15 -12.55
N TRP A 78 -10.73 18.08 -13.37
CA TRP A 78 -10.64 17.11 -14.46
C TRP A 78 -10.33 15.69 -13.98
N ILE A 79 -9.47 15.54 -12.97
CA ILE A 79 -9.11 14.22 -12.46
C ILE A 79 -10.22 13.63 -11.59
N ASP A 80 -10.29 12.30 -11.59
CA ASP A 80 -11.23 11.57 -10.76
C ASP A 80 -10.98 11.83 -9.25
N PRO A 81 -12.03 12.08 -8.44
CA PRO A 81 -11.87 12.33 -7.01
C PRO A 81 -11.20 11.19 -6.23
N SER A 82 -11.38 9.93 -6.66
CA SER A 82 -10.70 8.78 -6.03
C SER A 82 -9.21 8.77 -6.37
N PHE A 83 -8.84 9.14 -7.60
CA PHE A 83 -7.43 9.31 -7.98
C PHE A 83 -6.78 10.43 -7.18
N LYS A 84 -7.45 11.57 -7.03
CA LYS A 84 -6.96 12.68 -6.19
C LYS A 84 -6.70 12.23 -4.75
N LYS A 85 -7.67 11.53 -4.15
CA LYS A 85 -7.53 11.01 -2.78
C LYS A 85 -6.40 9.99 -2.64
N ALA A 86 -6.15 9.18 -3.67
CA ALA A 86 -5.02 8.26 -3.69
C ALA A 86 -3.69 9.01 -3.79
N LEU A 87 -3.61 10.06 -4.62
CA LEU A 87 -2.43 10.91 -4.74
C LEU A 87 -2.11 11.63 -3.43
N GLU A 88 -3.11 12.24 -2.79
CA GLU A 88 -2.97 12.89 -1.48
C GLU A 88 -2.40 11.94 -0.42
N LYS A 89 -2.83 10.67 -0.43
CA LYS A 89 -2.29 9.64 0.46
C LYS A 89 -0.85 9.25 0.13
N LEU A 90 -0.51 9.17 -1.15
CA LEU A 90 0.83 8.80 -1.61
C LEU A 90 1.85 9.91 -1.29
N GLU A 91 1.45 11.17 -1.41
CA GLU A 91 2.27 12.33 -1.13
C GLU A 91 2.34 12.64 0.37
N SER A 92 1.40 12.14 1.17
CA SER A 92 1.46 12.27 2.62
C SER A 92 2.56 11.39 3.20
N CYS A 93 3.54 12.01 3.87
CA CYS A 93 4.48 11.33 4.76
C CYS A 93 4.16 11.79 6.19
N PRO A 94 3.14 11.19 6.84
CA PRO A 94 2.44 11.84 7.95
C PRO A 94 3.19 11.84 9.28
N LEU A 95 4.22 11.02 9.44
CA LEU A 95 4.88 10.82 10.73
C LEU A 95 6.29 11.41 10.70
N PRO A 96 6.57 12.50 11.45
CA PRO A 96 7.93 12.99 11.62
C PRO A 96 8.78 12.02 12.46
N THR A 97 8.13 11.27 13.35
CA THR A 97 8.73 10.26 14.22
C THR A 97 7.83 9.04 14.32
N LEU A 98 8.39 7.89 14.64
CA LEU A 98 7.69 6.62 14.80
C LEU A 98 7.95 6.03 16.20
N GLY A 99 6.90 5.91 17.01
CA GLY A 99 6.94 5.28 18.33
C GLY A 99 6.64 3.78 18.26
N TRP A 100 7.65 2.94 18.47
CA TRP A 100 7.48 1.49 18.52
C TRP A 100 7.32 1.02 19.97
N CYS A 101 6.15 0.48 20.31
CA CYS A 101 5.84 -0.06 21.62
C CYS A 101 6.30 -1.51 21.75
N VAL A 102 6.99 -1.81 22.85
CA VAL A 102 7.52 -3.12 23.22
C VAL A 102 7.07 -3.51 24.62
N ILE A 103 7.12 -4.80 24.98
CA ILE A 103 6.55 -5.29 26.24
C ILE A 103 7.59 -5.81 27.24
N ASP A 104 8.84 -5.99 26.83
CA ASP A 104 9.92 -6.43 27.71
C ASP A 104 11.26 -5.72 27.47
N GLU A 105 12.19 -5.90 28.39
CA GLU A 105 13.51 -5.24 28.36
C GLU A 105 14.41 -5.73 27.20
N PHE A 106 14.26 -6.99 26.78
CA PHE A 106 15.01 -7.55 25.65
C PHE A 106 14.51 -6.97 24.32
N GLU A 107 13.20 -6.83 24.16
CA GLU A 107 12.57 -6.13 23.04
C GLU A 107 12.94 -4.65 23.03
N MET A 108 12.98 -3.99 24.20
CA MET A 108 13.45 -2.61 24.31
C MET A 108 14.89 -2.46 23.82
N SER A 109 15.80 -3.32 24.28
CA SER A 109 17.19 -3.30 23.81
C SER A 109 17.29 -3.55 22.29
N LYS A 110 16.52 -4.49 21.76
CA LYS A 110 16.46 -4.78 20.32
C LYS A 110 15.90 -3.58 19.52
N CYS A 111 14.84 -2.94 20.01
CA CYS A 111 14.23 -1.77 19.39
C CYS A 111 15.22 -0.59 19.34
N GLN A 112 15.94 -0.33 20.44
CA GLN A 112 16.94 0.76 20.49
C GLN A 112 18.09 0.53 19.51
N ARG A 113 18.56 -0.72 19.38
CA ARG A 113 19.58 -1.09 18.38
C ARG A 113 19.06 -0.90 16.95
N MET A 114 17.81 -1.26 16.69
CA MET A 114 17.15 -1.06 15.39
C MET A 114 17.02 0.43 15.06
N SER A 115 16.57 1.25 16.02
CA SER A 115 16.48 2.71 15.89
C SER A 115 17.83 3.33 15.53
N SER A 116 18.88 2.95 16.26
CA SER A 116 20.24 3.44 16.00
C SER A 116 20.74 3.02 14.61
N ALA A 117 20.47 1.78 14.18
CA ALA A 117 20.86 1.29 12.86
C ALA A 117 20.10 2.00 11.72
N PHE A 118 18.81 2.29 11.90
CA PHE A 118 18.00 3.00 10.92
C PHE A 118 18.45 4.45 10.79
N SER A 119 18.69 5.14 11.91
CA SER A 119 19.22 6.49 11.93
C SER A 119 20.58 6.58 11.22
N ALA A 120 21.49 5.63 11.48
CA ALA A 120 22.80 5.58 10.80
C ALA A 120 22.70 5.38 9.28
N LYS A 121 21.61 4.80 8.79
CA LYS A 121 21.33 4.63 7.36
C LYS A 121 20.41 5.71 6.79
N ARG A 122 20.06 6.73 7.58
CA ARG A 122 19.12 7.81 7.21
C ARG A 122 17.77 7.28 6.72
N ILE A 123 17.33 6.15 7.27
CA ILE A 123 15.97 5.64 7.05
C ILE A 123 15.03 6.52 7.87
N GLN A 124 14.03 7.08 7.18
CA GLN A 124 13.01 7.95 7.78
C GLN A 124 11.67 7.18 7.92
N PRO A 125 10.82 7.54 8.88
CA PRO A 125 11.02 8.57 9.91
C PRO A 125 11.96 8.13 11.05
N GLU A 126 12.39 9.07 11.89
CA GLU A 126 13.15 8.74 13.10
C GLU A 126 12.30 7.89 14.06
N MET A 127 12.86 6.80 14.57
CA MET A 127 12.13 5.85 15.38
C MET A 127 12.57 5.94 16.85
N PHE A 128 11.61 5.94 17.77
CA PHE A 128 11.83 5.83 19.22
C PHE A 128 11.08 4.63 19.80
N CYS A 129 11.50 4.19 20.98
CA CYS A 129 10.99 2.97 21.61
C CYS A 129 10.30 3.30 22.93
N LEU A 130 9.15 2.68 23.18
CA LEU A 130 8.39 2.80 24.43
C LEU A 130 8.12 1.42 25.01
N GLN A 131 8.28 1.25 26.32
CA GLN A 131 7.95 -0.01 26.98
C GLN A 131 6.60 0.09 27.69
N ALA A 132 5.75 -0.90 27.49
CA ALA A 132 4.53 -1.11 28.26
C ALA A 132 4.60 -2.44 29.03
N ASN A 133 3.65 -2.67 29.93
CA ASN A 133 3.61 -3.89 30.75
C ASN A 133 2.96 -5.08 30.04
N SER A 134 2.20 -4.83 28.96
CA SER A 134 1.49 -5.87 28.22
C SER A 134 1.18 -5.42 26.80
N THR A 135 0.89 -6.39 25.93
CA THR A 135 0.45 -6.12 24.56
C THR A 135 -0.83 -5.27 24.52
N ILE A 136 -1.74 -5.50 25.47
CA ILE A 136 -2.99 -4.73 25.61
C ILE A 136 -2.69 -3.27 25.98
N ASP A 137 -1.70 -3.03 26.85
CA ASP A 137 -1.32 -1.67 27.23
C ASP A 137 -0.62 -0.95 26.06
N CYS A 138 0.18 -1.64 25.25
CA CYS A 138 0.67 -1.07 24.00
C CYS A 138 -0.47 -0.69 23.05
N MET A 139 -1.52 -1.51 22.91
CA MET A 139 -2.69 -1.16 22.09
C MET A 139 -3.42 0.08 22.63
N LYS A 140 -3.50 0.26 23.96
CA LYS A 140 -4.05 1.48 24.57
C LYS A 140 -3.17 2.69 24.26
N LEU A 141 -1.85 2.58 24.41
CA LEU A 141 -0.92 3.66 24.08
C LEU A 141 -1.03 4.06 22.60
N ILE A 142 -1.26 3.12 21.69
CA ILE A 142 -1.52 3.42 20.28
C ILE A 142 -2.84 4.15 20.10
N LYS A 143 -3.92 3.65 20.73
CA LYS A 143 -5.24 4.29 20.68
C LYS A 143 -5.20 5.73 21.20
N ASP A 144 -4.41 5.97 22.25
CA ASP A 144 -4.28 7.27 22.91
C ASP A 144 -3.26 8.20 22.20
N GLY A 145 -2.57 7.71 21.16
CA GLY A 145 -1.63 8.49 20.35
C GLY A 145 -0.23 8.65 20.95
N TYR A 146 0.13 7.85 21.95
CA TYR A 146 1.48 7.83 22.53
C TYR A 146 2.44 6.91 21.79
N ALA A 147 1.93 5.90 21.07
CA ALA A 147 2.72 4.99 20.25
C ALA A 147 2.07 4.84 18.86
N ASP A 148 2.85 4.40 17.87
CA ASP A 148 2.38 4.24 16.49
C ASP A 148 2.33 2.77 16.07
N MET A 149 3.22 1.94 16.63
CA MET A 149 3.39 0.54 16.23
C MET A 149 3.58 -0.38 17.42
N VAL A 150 3.14 -1.63 17.27
CA VAL A 150 3.41 -2.75 18.18
C VAL A 150 3.43 -4.03 17.36
N THR A 151 4.20 -5.03 17.77
CA THR A 151 4.12 -6.38 17.19
C THR A 151 3.09 -7.21 17.94
N LEU A 152 2.18 -7.84 17.22
CA LEU A 152 1.07 -8.62 17.76
C LEU A 152 1.14 -10.07 17.29
N GLU A 153 0.65 -11.00 18.13
CA GLU A 153 0.37 -12.36 17.69
C GLU A 153 -1.06 -12.45 17.13
N ALA A 154 -1.35 -13.47 16.33
CA ALA A 154 -2.68 -13.72 15.80
C ALA A 154 -3.77 -13.78 16.88
N GLY A 155 -3.45 -14.23 18.10
CA GLY A 155 -4.41 -14.28 19.22
C GLY A 155 -4.79 -12.90 19.77
N ASP A 156 -3.96 -11.89 19.53
CA ASP A 156 -4.23 -10.50 19.92
C ASP A 156 -5.16 -9.80 18.89
N LEU A 157 -5.45 -10.44 17.74
CA LEU A 157 -6.28 -9.92 16.66
C LEU A 157 -7.59 -10.70 16.53
N ASN A 158 -8.72 -10.01 16.43
CA ASN A 158 -10.02 -10.65 16.19
C ASN A 158 -10.26 -11.02 14.72
N TYR A 159 -9.59 -10.32 13.79
CA TYR A 159 -9.69 -10.54 12.35
C TYR A 159 -8.36 -10.14 11.69
N GLY A 160 -7.81 -11.01 10.83
CA GLY A 160 -6.60 -10.71 10.08
C GLY A 160 -6.40 -11.66 8.90
N ASN A 161 -6.07 -11.13 7.74
CA ASN A 161 -5.50 -11.88 6.63
C ASN A 161 -3.98 -11.70 6.71
N GLY A 162 -3.28 -12.76 7.10
CA GLY A 162 -1.83 -12.75 7.29
C GLY A 162 -1.21 -14.10 6.93
N PRO A 163 0.12 -14.22 7.02
CA PRO A 163 0.78 -15.51 6.84
C PRO A 163 0.23 -16.53 7.84
N PHE A 164 -0.20 -17.68 7.33
CA PHE A 164 -0.72 -18.77 8.14
C PHE A 164 0.42 -19.60 8.71
N TYR A 165 0.30 -20.01 9.97
CA TYR A 165 1.19 -20.98 10.60
C TYR A 165 0.36 -22.08 11.26
N TYR A 166 0.94 -23.28 11.36
CA TYR A 166 0.29 -24.41 12.01
C TYR A 166 0.53 -24.35 13.52
N ALA A 167 -0.56 -24.40 14.28
CA ALA A 167 -0.49 -24.73 15.70
C ALA A 167 -0.24 -26.23 15.86
N VAL A 168 0.83 -26.61 16.55
CA VAL A 168 1.23 -28.01 16.73
C VAL A 168 1.44 -28.33 18.20
N ALA A 169 1.03 -29.53 18.62
CA ALA A 169 1.31 -30.06 19.95
C ALA A 169 2.55 -30.96 19.89
N ILE A 170 3.58 -30.60 20.65
CA ILE A 170 4.85 -31.34 20.71
C ILE A 170 4.89 -32.16 21.99
N VAL A 171 5.25 -33.43 21.87
CA VAL A 171 5.34 -34.36 23.00
C VAL A 171 6.64 -35.15 22.94
N GLU A 172 7.15 -35.58 24.09
CA GLU A 172 8.33 -36.45 24.14
C GLU A 172 8.00 -37.83 23.57
N LYS A 173 8.93 -38.38 22.77
CA LYS A 173 8.77 -39.70 22.14
C LYS A 173 8.53 -40.84 23.13
N VAL A 174 9.03 -40.71 24.37
CA VAL A 174 8.88 -41.73 25.43
C VAL A 174 7.44 -41.90 25.93
N ASN A 175 6.51 -41.04 25.51
CA ASN A 175 5.10 -41.09 25.87
C ASN A 175 4.21 -41.47 24.67
N PRO A 176 4.31 -42.68 24.10
CA PRO A 176 3.56 -43.08 22.89
C PRO A 176 2.05 -43.21 23.13
N GLY A 177 1.60 -43.33 24.38
CA GLY A 177 0.18 -43.37 24.73
C GLY A 177 -0.49 -42.00 24.84
N LEU A 178 0.26 -40.90 24.67
CA LEU A 178 -0.27 -39.54 24.71
C LEU A 178 -0.81 -39.16 23.32
N LEU A 179 -2.11 -38.98 23.25
CA LEU A 179 -2.87 -38.56 22.08
C LEU A 179 -3.43 -37.16 22.31
N ILE A 180 -3.79 -36.49 21.22
CA ILE A 180 -4.45 -35.18 21.29
C ILE A 180 -5.81 -35.22 22.01
N SER A 181 -6.38 -36.41 22.20
CA SER A 181 -7.68 -36.64 22.85
C SER A 181 -7.61 -37.06 24.32
N ASN A 182 -6.41 -37.33 24.89
CA ASN A 182 -6.29 -37.95 26.23
C ASN A 182 -5.25 -37.28 27.16
N TRP A 183 -5.15 -35.96 27.10
CA TRP A 183 -4.16 -35.19 27.87
C TRP A 183 -4.74 -34.47 29.09
N ARG A 184 -6.00 -34.76 29.45
CA ARG A 184 -6.57 -34.34 30.73
C ARG A 184 -5.70 -34.80 31.91
N HIS A 185 -5.53 -33.92 32.89
CA HIS A 185 -4.65 -34.10 34.06
C HIS A 185 -3.16 -34.26 33.73
N ARG A 186 -2.72 -33.96 32.50
CA ARG A 186 -1.29 -33.85 32.16
C ARG A 186 -0.79 -32.43 32.37
N ARG A 187 0.52 -32.31 32.52
CA ARG A 187 1.20 -31.00 32.54
C ARG A 187 1.39 -30.53 31.10
N THR A 188 0.97 -29.31 30.82
CA THR A 188 1.06 -28.67 29.51
C THR A 188 1.89 -27.39 29.60
N CYS A 189 2.60 -27.07 28.53
CA CYS A 189 3.39 -25.85 28.40
C CYS A 189 2.78 -24.99 27.29
N HIS A 190 2.58 -23.71 27.57
CA HIS A 190 1.87 -22.77 26.71
C HIS A 190 2.76 -21.55 26.47
N SER A 191 2.68 -20.93 25.28
CA SER A 191 3.46 -19.72 24.99
C SER A 191 2.99 -18.50 25.80
N GLY A 192 1.71 -18.45 26.13
CA GLY A 192 1.12 -17.39 26.96
C GLY A 192 -0.40 -17.40 26.88
N VAL A 193 -1.06 -16.86 27.90
CA VAL A 193 -2.53 -16.73 27.92
C VAL A 193 -2.98 -15.80 26.78
N GLY A 194 -4.04 -16.20 26.06
CA GLY A 194 -4.58 -15.44 24.93
C GLY A 194 -3.81 -15.59 23.61
N LYS A 195 -2.65 -16.27 23.60
CA LYS A 195 -1.92 -16.55 22.37
C LYS A 195 -2.63 -17.60 21.52
N ALA A 196 -2.52 -17.51 20.19
CA ALA A 196 -3.33 -18.32 19.30
C ALA A 196 -2.95 -19.80 19.39
N ALA A 197 -1.72 -20.15 19.03
CA ALA A 197 -1.25 -21.53 19.05
C ALA A 197 -1.01 -22.05 20.47
N GLY A 198 -0.59 -21.17 21.38
CA GLY A 198 -0.25 -21.55 22.74
C GLY A 198 -1.45 -21.67 23.67
N TRP A 199 -2.59 -21.04 23.40
CA TRP A 199 -3.71 -21.00 24.36
C TRP A 199 -5.07 -21.20 23.71
N ILE A 200 -5.46 -20.35 22.75
CA ILE A 200 -6.80 -20.38 22.15
C ILE A 200 -7.07 -21.71 21.45
N ILE A 201 -6.15 -22.16 20.58
CA ILE A 201 -6.32 -23.41 19.82
C ILE A 201 -6.31 -24.65 20.75
N PRO A 202 -5.35 -24.83 21.67
CA PRO A 202 -5.39 -25.95 22.62
C PRO A 202 -6.64 -25.95 23.50
N LEU A 203 -7.08 -24.79 23.99
CA LEU A 203 -8.27 -24.68 24.84
C LEU A 203 -9.54 -25.11 24.09
N ASN A 204 -9.72 -24.62 22.86
CA ASN A 204 -10.83 -25.04 22.01
C ASN A 204 -10.78 -26.55 21.73
N THR A 205 -9.59 -27.10 21.52
CA THR A 205 -9.41 -28.54 21.32
C THR A 205 -9.90 -29.34 22.54
N VAL A 206 -9.66 -28.88 23.78
CA VAL A 206 -10.21 -29.54 24.99
C VAL A 206 -11.73 -29.49 25.01
N LEU A 207 -12.30 -28.31 24.75
CA LEU A 207 -13.74 -28.10 24.78
C LEU A 207 -14.45 -28.97 23.73
N ASP A 208 -13.88 -29.06 22.54
CA ASP A 208 -14.41 -29.86 21.43
C ASP A 208 -14.28 -31.37 21.68
N THR A 209 -13.14 -31.81 22.21
CA THR A 209 -12.89 -33.22 22.48
C THR A 209 -13.53 -33.73 23.77
N ARG A 210 -14.11 -32.84 24.60
CA ARG A 210 -14.79 -33.16 25.88
C ARG A 210 -13.99 -34.14 26.75
N GLN A 211 -12.71 -33.85 26.94
CA GLN A 211 -11.81 -34.70 27.72
C GLN A 211 -12.20 -34.80 29.19
#